data_AF-A0A9J5W5L2-F1
#
_entry.id   AF-A0A9J5W5L2-F1
#
_cell.length_a   1.000
_cell.length_b   1.000
_cell.length_c   1.000
_cell.angle_alpha   90.00
_cell.angle_beta   90.00
_cell.angle_gamma   90.00
#
_symmetry.space_group_name_H-M   'P 1'
#
loop_
_entity.id
_entity.type
_entity.pdbx_description
1 polymer ?
#
loop_
_entity_poly.entity_id
_entity_poly.type
_entity_poly.pdbx_seq_one_letter_code
_entity_poly.pdbx_strand_id
1 'polypeptide(L)' 'MENFSGLGEMMPAQAIKELVVEDAAEANVVFSSLMGSKVDVRKQLIQHSAGMINLEQLDI' A
#
# COMPACT_ATOMS: atom_id res chain seq x y z
N MET A 1 3.22 -22.55 1.15
CA MET A 1 3.64 -21.15 1.10
C MET A 1 5.03 -21.09 1.71
N GLU A 2 6.06 -20.86 0.91
CA GLU A 2 7.39 -20.59 1.44
C GLU A 2 7.42 -19.13 1.89
N ASN A 3 7.93 -18.89 3.10
CA ASN A 3 7.93 -17.58 3.71
C ASN A 3 9.30 -16.94 3.46
N PHE A 4 9.37 -16.04 2.48
CA PHE A 4 10.60 -15.32 2.16
C PHE A 4 10.66 -14.03 2.99
N SER A 5 11.69 -13.89 3.81
CA SER A 5 11.90 -12.73 4.69
C SER A 5 12.50 -11.54 3.94
N GLY A 6 12.95 -11.76 2.71
CA GLY A 6 13.49 -10.72 1.83
C GLY A 6 13.81 -11.24 0.43
N LEU A 7 14.19 -10.31 -0.46
CA LEU A 7 14.45 -10.60 -1.87
C LEU A 7 15.55 -11.65 -2.09
N GLY A 8 16.50 -11.79 -1.15
CA GLY A 8 17.59 -12.76 -1.24
C GLY A 8 17.17 -14.23 -1.10
N GLU A 9 15.95 -14.49 -0.62
CA GLU A 9 15.41 -15.84 -0.46
C GLU A 9 14.42 -16.21 -1.60
N MET A 10 14.02 -15.24 -2.43
CA MET A 10 12.96 -15.41 -3.42
C MET A 10 13.43 -16.04 -4.74
N MET A 11 12.55 -16.81 -5.37
CA MET A 11 12.78 -17.36 -6.71
C MET A 11 12.74 -16.27 -7.81
N PRO A 12 13.46 -16.43 -8.94
CA PRO A 12 13.81 -15.34 -9.87
C PRO A 12 12.67 -14.72 -10.70
N ALA A 13 11.45 -15.26 -10.63
CA ALA A 13 10.32 -14.80 -11.42
C ALA A 13 9.41 -13.91 -10.57
N GLN A 14 9.60 -12.59 -10.65
CA GLN A 14 8.71 -11.60 -10.02
C GLN A 14 7.87 -10.92 -11.10
N ALA A 15 6.58 -10.76 -10.83
CA ALA A 15 5.67 -10.02 -11.72
C ALA A 15 5.98 -8.52 -11.66
N ILE A 16 6.09 -7.89 -12.83
CA ILE A 16 6.17 -6.43 -12.95
C ILE A 16 4.74 -5.89 -13.06
N LYS A 17 4.36 -4.96 -12.18
CA LYS A 17 3.10 -4.21 -12.26
C LYS A 17 3.40 -2.75 -12.62
N GLU A 18 2.69 -2.20 -13.60
CA GLU A 18 2.79 -0.78 -13.97
C GLU A 18 2.06 0.08 -12.93
N LEU A 19 2.69 1.17 -12.48
CA LEU A 19 2.08 2.13 -11.57
C LEU A 19 1.44 3.27 -12.36
N VAL A 20 0.11 3.39 -12.25
CA VAL A 20 -0.67 4.44 -12.92
C VAL A 20 -1.25 5.38 -11.86
N VAL A 21 -1.29 6.67 -12.16
CA VAL A 21 -1.97 7.69 -11.35
C VAL A 21 -3.20 8.17 -12.11
N GLU A 22 -4.38 7.84 -11.60
CA GLU A 22 -5.66 8.18 -12.24
C GLU A 22 -6.07 9.63 -11.96
N ASP A 23 -5.91 10.09 -10.71
CA ASP A 23 -6.15 11.47 -10.29
C ASP A 23 -4.96 11.98 -9.46
N ALA A 24 -4.28 13.00 -9.99
CA ALA A 24 -3.11 13.59 -9.35
C ALA A 24 -3.45 14.40 -8.09
N ALA A 25 -4.62 15.05 -8.05
CA ALA A 25 -5.04 15.85 -6.91
C ALA A 25 -5.41 14.95 -5.73
N GLU A 26 -6.18 13.88 -5.99
CA GLU A 26 -6.51 12.89 -4.97
C GLU A 26 -5.26 12.17 -4.48
N ALA A 27 -4.40 11.70 -5.38
CA ALA A 27 -3.15 11.03 -5.01
C ALA A 27 -2.28 11.90 -4.09
N ASN A 28 -2.18 13.20 -4.38
CA ASN A 28 -1.42 14.12 -3.54
C ASN A 28 -2.01 14.27 -2.13
N VAL A 29 -3.35 14.28 -2.00
CA VAL A 29 -4.02 14.30 -0.69
C VAL A 29 -3.73 13.02 0.08
N VAL A 30 -3.79 11.86 -0.59
CA VAL A 30 -3.50 10.55 0.01
C VAL A 30 -2.04 10.48 0.47
N PHE A 31 -1.08 10.85 -0.39
CA PHE A 31 0.34 10.88 -0.03
C PHE A 31 0.62 11.83 1.13
N SER A 32 0.03 13.02 1.11
CA SER A 32 0.20 14.00 2.20
C SER A 32 -0.39 13.50 3.52
N SER A 33 -1.52 12.80 3.48
CA SER A 33 -2.18 12.24 4.66
C SER A 33 -1.41 11.07 5.27
N LEU A 34 -0.77 10.24 4.43
CA LEU A 34 0.02 9.10 4.87
C LEU A 34 1.45 9.49 5.27
N MET A 35 2.15 10.27 4.44
CA MET A 35 3.59 10.53 4.57
C MET A 35 3.92 11.90 5.15
N GLY A 36 2.91 12.76 5.35
CA GLY A 36 3.09 14.09 5.94
C GLY A 36 3.47 14.05 7.43
N SER A 37 3.83 15.23 7.94
CA SER A 37 4.28 15.42 9.33
C SER A 37 3.17 15.28 10.38
N LYS A 38 1.90 15.41 9.99
CA LYS A 38 0.75 15.35 10.91
C LYS A 38 0.40 13.90 11.26
N VAL A 39 0.81 13.48 12.46
CA VAL A 39 0.59 12.11 12.95
C VAL A 39 -0.89 11.79 13.17
N ASP A 40 -1.68 12.74 13.68
CA ASP A 40 -3.09 12.50 14.00
C ASP A 40 -3.94 12.19 12.76
N VAL A 41 -3.65 12.88 11.64
CA VAL A 41 -4.31 12.65 10.34
C VAL A 41 -4.03 11.22 9.88
N ARG A 42 -2.76 10.79 9.91
CA ARG A 42 -2.37 9.42 9.57
C ARG A 42 -3.03 8.40 10.50
N LYS A 43 -3.04 8.65 11.81
CA LYS A 43 -3.62 7.74 12.81
C LYS A 43 -5.11 7.50 12.53
N GLN A 44 -5.87 8.57 12.29
CA GLN A 44 -7.28 8.45 11.93
C GLN A 44 -7.45 7.68 10.63
N LEU A 45 -6.71 8.01 9.57
CA LEU A 45 -6.82 7.33 8.27
C LEU A 45 -6.59 5.82 8.41
N ILE A 46 -5.54 5.40 9.12
CA ILE A 46 -5.24 3.98 9.37
C ILE A 46 -6.39 3.31 10.14
N GLN A 47 -6.88 3.93 11.21
CA GLN A 47 -7.96 3.35 12.03
C GLN A 47 -9.25 3.16 11.23
N HIS A 48 -9.60 4.10 10.34
CA HIS A 48 -10.80 3.97 9.51
C HIS A 48 -10.61 2.95 8.38
N SER A 49 -9.40 2.81 7.83
CA SER A 49 -9.17 2.05 6.60
C SER A 49 -8.62 0.64 6.80
N ALA A 50 -7.97 0.36 7.94
CA ALA A 50 -7.28 -0.91 8.16
C ALA A 50 -8.20 -2.15 8.11
N GLY A 51 -9.50 -2.00 8.39
CA GLY A 51 -10.48 -3.08 8.33
C GLY A 51 -11.28 -3.14 7.02
N MET A 52 -11.05 -2.20 6.08
CA MET A 52 -11.88 -2.09 4.87
C MET A 52 -11.38 -2.97 3.71
N ILE A 53 -10.16 -3.49 3.79
CA ILE A 53 -9.60 -4.35 2.74
C ILE A 53 -9.89 -5.80 3.08
N ASN A 54 -10.70 -6.46 2.23
CA ASN A 54 -10.75 -7.92 2.20
C ASN A 54 -9.47 -8.43 1.52
N LEU A 55 -8.61 -9.09 2.30
CA LEU A 55 -7.36 -9.66 1.81
C LEU A 55 -7.57 -10.70 0.70
N GLU A 56 -8.76 -11.32 0.62
CA GLU A 56 -9.15 -12.25 -0.43
C GLU A 56 -9.48 -11.56 -1.76
N GLN A 57 -9.76 -10.26 -1.75
CA GLN A 57 -9.99 -9.43 -2.94
C GLN A 57 -8.73 -8.69 -3.40
N LEU A 58 -7.63 -8.89 -2.67
CA LEU A 58 -6.34 -8.33 -3.05
C LEU A 58 -5.67 -9.35 -3.98
N ASP A 59 -5.92 -9.19 -5.29
CA ASP A 59 -5.26 -9.97 -6.36
C ASP A 59 -3.74 -9.63 -6.37
N ILE A 60 -3.00 -10.23 -5.44
CA ILE A 60 -1.54 -10.16 -5.34
C ILE A 60 -0.93 -11.43 -5.92
#